data_AF-A0A0U3KI24-F1
#
_entry.id   AF-A0A0U3KI24-F1
#
_cell.length_a   1.000
_cell.length_b   1.000
_cell.length_c   1.000
_cell.angle_alpha   90.00
_cell.angle_beta   90.00
_cell.angle_gamma   90.00
#
_symmetry.space_group_name_H-M   'P 1'
#
loop_
_entity.id
_entity.type
_entity.pdbx_description
1 polymer ?
#
loop_
_entity_poly.entity_id
_entity_poly.type
_entity_poly.pdbx_seq_one_letter_code
_entity_poly.pdbx_strand_id
1 'polypeptide(L)'
;MPRKPVTWYIATPADGVIAMSREAGTPVDLAANVGQVIDHPQPCTNLWFDESRFSYFRMVKRVGEALEDTGIWPVTWPVRLWSVKPLGETGNWSPRYYPYRLLSHQIRVLEEVDAYLALGPRGRDVLTVVQQEIPEHAARWAADWDAGPEGMRTRTWNWEQRGGPGWGSGQWAESLAMAVSHNRRESAAQTWVEYLARGAVDQALADTDASMMARCYAYGRATGHAVAAQHQNRFEPYVLDALRGVGLDALAART
;
A
#
# COMPACT_ATOMS: atom_id res chain seq x y z
N MET A 1 5.59 -30.23 20.03
CA MET A 1 5.69 -29.90 18.59
C MET A 1 6.62 -28.70 18.44
N PRO A 2 7.67 -28.74 17.59
CA PRO A 2 8.47 -27.55 17.33
C PRO A 2 7.57 -26.47 16.72
N ARG A 3 7.51 -25.31 17.38
CA ARG A 3 6.78 -24.14 16.89
C ARG A 3 7.33 -23.80 15.50
N LYS A 4 6.47 -23.68 14.48
CA LYS A 4 6.90 -23.15 13.17
C LYS A 4 7.71 -21.88 13.42
N PRO A 5 8.92 -21.74 12.83
CA PRO A 5 9.68 -20.52 12.96
C PRO A 5 8.80 -19.34 12.56
N VAL A 6 8.78 -18.29 13.40
CA VAL A 6 8.06 -17.07 13.06
C VAL A 6 8.91 -16.34 12.03
N THR A 7 8.42 -16.29 10.79
CA THR A 7 9.03 -15.55 9.68
C THR A 7 8.71 -14.06 9.83
N TRP A 8 9.73 -13.21 9.67
CA TRP A 8 9.62 -11.76 9.64
C TRP A 8 9.96 -11.24 8.25
N TYR A 9 9.48 -10.04 7.91
CA TYR A 9 9.60 -9.47 6.58
C TYR A 9 10.25 -8.09 6.60
N ILE A 10 11.03 -7.81 5.56
CA ILE A 10 11.59 -6.50 5.23
C ILE A 10 11.32 -6.26 3.75
N ALA A 11 10.85 -5.06 3.38
CA ALA A 11 10.77 -4.64 1.99
C ALA A 11 11.91 -3.68 1.65
N THR A 12 12.40 -3.77 0.41
CA THR A 12 13.43 -2.88 -0.15
C THR A 12 12.99 -2.36 -1.51
N PRO A 13 13.58 -1.27 -2.04
CA PRO A 13 13.50 -0.95 -3.46
C PRO A 13 14.00 -2.10 -4.35
N ALA A 14 13.82 -1.94 -5.65
CA ALA A 14 14.22 -2.91 -6.68
C ALA A 14 15.70 -3.31 -6.64
N ASP A 15 16.57 -2.45 -6.10
CA ASP A 15 18.01 -2.74 -5.99
C ASP A 15 18.37 -3.65 -4.79
N GLY A 16 17.42 -3.98 -3.90
CA GLY A 16 17.66 -4.88 -2.78
C GLY A 16 18.27 -4.24 -1.53
N VAL A 17 18.59 -2.93 -1.56
CA VAL A 17 19.22 -2.23 -0.45
C VAL A 17 18.18 -1.59 0.47
N ILE A 18 18.28 -1.78 1.79
CA ILE A 18 17.37 -1.15 2.75
C ILE A 18 17.45 0.38 2.61
N ALA A 19 16.34 1.05 2.28
CA ALA A 19 16.36 2.48 1.97
C ALA A 19 16.87 3.33 3.14
N MET A 20 16.40 3.07 4.37
CA MET A 20 16.88 3.75 5.58
C MET A 20 18.39 3.55 5.83
N SER A 21 18.93 2.37 5.49
CA SER A 21 20.38 2.11 5.62
C SER A 21 21.20 2.93 4.62
N ARG A 22 20.69 3.09 3.39
CA ARG A 22 21.30 3.93 2.37
C ARG A 22 21.32 5.39 2.82
N GLU A 23 20.20 5.89 3.35
CA GLU A 23 20.10 7.25 3.88
C GLU A 23 21.05 7.50 5.07
N ALA A 24 21.30 6.48 5.88
CA ALA A 24 22.24 6.54 7.00
C ALA A 24 23.72 6.43 6.58
N GLY A 25 24.02 6.21 5.29
CA GLY A 25 25.39 6.09 4.78
C GLY A 25 26.04 4.72 5.02
N THR A 26 25.28 3.73 5.48
CA THR A 26 25.74 2.35 5.73
C THR A 26 24.85 1.34 4.99
N PRO A 27 24.87 1.33 3.64
CA PRO A 27 23.93 0.56 2.85
C PRO A 27 24.03 -0.94 3.12
N VAL A 28 22.88 -1.56 3.42
CA VAL A 28 22.74 -3.00 3.62
C VAL A 28 21.95 -3.58 2.45
N ASP A 29 22.63 -4.36 1.60
CA ASP A 29 22.06 -5.10 0.49
C ASP A 29 21.57 -6.48 0.96
N LEU A 30 20.25 -6.71 0.94
CA LEU A 30 19.69 -8.00 1.34
C LEU A 30 19.84 -9.08 0.26
N ALA A 31 19.90 -8.68 -1.02
CA ALA A 31 20.07 -9.61 -2.13
C ALA A 31 21.46 -10.24 -2.14
N ALA A 32 22.49 -9.44 -1.83
CA ALA A 32 23.87 -9.93 -1.72
C ALA A 32 24.10 -10.85 -0.51
N ASN A 33 23.17 -10.87 0.46
CA ASN A 33 23.34 -11.54 1.75
C ASN A 33 22.33 -12.66 2.00
N VAL A 34 21.65 -13.16 0.95
CA VAL A 34 20.73 -14.31 1.08
C VAL A 34 21.45 -15.52 1.68
N GLY A 35 20.85 -16.10 2.72
CA GLY A 35 21.42 -17.22 3.48
C GLY A 35 22.43 -16.82 4.56
N GLN A 36 22.88 -15.56 4.59
CA GLN A 36 23.92 -15.05 5.49
C GLN A 36 23.34 -14.35 6.71
N VAL A 37 24.19 -14.20 7.74
CA VAL A 37 23.91 -13.39 8.92
C VAL A 37 24.54 -12.01 8.72
N ILE A 38 23.76 -10.97 8.99
CA ILE A 38 24.18 -9.57 8.87
C ILE A 38 24.10 -8.94 10.26
N ASP A 39 25.21 -8.37 10.71
CA ASP A 39 25.25 -7.46 11.85
C ASP A 39 24.87 -6.05 11.40
N HIS A 40 24.14 -5.34 12.24
CA HIS A 40 23.74 -3.97 11.95
C HIS A 40 25.00 -3.09 11.89
N PRO A 41 25.24 -2.36 10.79
CA PRO A 41 26.51 -1.68 10.56
C PRO A 41 26.75 -0.50 11.52
N GLN A 42 25.68 0.04 12.09
CA GLN A 42 25.70 1.16 13.02
C GLN A 42 24.67 0.94 14.13
N PRO A 43 24.91 -0.02 15.05
CA PRO A 43 23.93 -0.32 16.10
C PRO A 43 23.74 0.92 16.99
N CYS A 44 22.58 1.00 17.64
CA CYS A 44 22.27 2.13 18.50
C CYS A 44 23.32 2.37 19.60
N THR A 45 23.46 3.64 20.01
CA THR A 45 24.33 4.00 21.14
C THR A 45 23.64 3.73 22.49
N ASN A 46 22.33 3.92 22.56
CA ASN A 46 21.50 3.60 23.72
C ASN A 46 20.41 2.59 23.33
N LEU A 47 20.57 1.36 23.81
CA LEU A 47 19.74 0.23 23.43
C LEU A 47 18.25 0.51 23.72
N TRP A 48 17.43 0.37 22.69
CA TRP A 48 15.97 0.61 22.66
C TRP A 48 15.50 2.06 22.77
N PHE A 49 16.39 3.04 22.92
CA PHE A 49 16.05 4.46 23.07
C PHE A 49 16.64 5.37 21.98
N ASP A 50 17.32 4.78 20.99
CA ASP A 50 17.93 5.50 19.87
C ASP A 50 16.95 5.66 18.69
N GLU A 51 16.56 6.89 18.42
CA GLU A 51 15.63 7.30 17.36
C GLU A 51 16.34 7.64 16.03
N SER A 52 17.63 7.33 15.88
CA SER A 52 18.32 7.57 14.61
C SER A 52 17.65 6.83 13.43
N ARG A 53 17.86 7.36 12.22
CA ARG A 53 17.15 6.90 11.01
C ARG A 53 17.31 5.40 10.76
N PHE A 54 18.48 4.84 11.06
CA PHE A 54 18.77 3.42 10.92
C PHE A 54 19.64 2.95 12.10
N SER A 55 19.01 2.66 13.23
CA SER A 55 19.63 2.08 14.44
C SER A 55 19.34 0.60 14.62
N TYR A 56 18.32 0.07 13.93
CA TYR A 56 17.90 -1.33 13.99
C TYR A 56 17.43 -1.81 12.62
N PHE A 57 17.55 -3.10 12.37
CA PHE A 57 16.72 -3.76 11.37
C PHE A 57 15.28 -3.76 11.86
N ARG A 58 14.41 -3.04 11.14
CA ARG A 58 12.97 -3.01 11.38
C ARG A 58 12.33 -4.10 10.52
N MET A 59 11.61 -5.00 11.16
CA MET A 59 10.95 -6.12 10.49
C MET A 59 9.51 -6.28 10.99
N VAL A 60 8.65 -6.85 10.14
CA VAL A 60 7.25 -7.08 10.49
C VAL A 60 6.87 -8.55 10.36
N LYS A 61 5.97 -9.02 11.21
CA LYS A 61 5.41 -10.37 11.12
C LYS A 61 4.24 -10.46 10.14
N ARG A 62 3.58 -9.33 9.88
CA ARG A 62 2.42 -9.23 8.98
C ARG A 62 2.89 -8.65 7.65
N VAL A 63 2.81 -9.46 6.59
CA VAL A 63 3.33 -9.08 5.27
C VAL A 63 2.64 -7.84 4.68
N GLY A 64 1.34 -7.64 4.99
CA GLY A 64 0.61 -6.43 4.59
C GLY A 64 1.05 -5.15 5.32
N GLU A 65 1.94 -5.25 6.31
CA GLU A 65 2.60 -4.11 6.96
C GLU A 65 4.06 -3.97 6.53
N ALA A 66 4.55 -4.80 5.59
CA ALA A 66 5.98 -4.82 5.22
C ALA A 66 6.44 -3.54 4.50
N LEU A 67 5.48 -2.76 4.01
CA LEU A 67 5.71 -1.49 3.32
C LEU A 67 5.66 -0.28 4.27
N GLU A 68 5.30 -0.50 5.54
CA GLU A 68 5.24 0.51 6.58
C GLU A 68 6.64 1.00 6.96
N ASP A 69 6.84 2.32 7.05
CA ASP A 69 8.09 2.95 7.53
C ASP A 69 9.37 2.43 6.85
N THR A 70 9.29 2.03 5.58
CA THR A 70 10.43 1.48 4.83
C THR A 70 11.43 2.55 4.37
N GLY A 71 11.04 3.82 4.35
CA GLY A 71 11.80 4.91 3.74
C GLY A 71 11.78 4.90 2.21
N ILE A 72 10.98 4.02 1.58
CA ILE A 72 10.87 3.95 0.12
C ILE A 72 9.90 5.05 -0.34
N TRP A 73 10.43 6.25 -0.53
CA TRP A 73 9.71 7.42 -1.05
C TRP A 73 10.49 8.10 -2.19
N PRO A 74 9.84 8.49 -3.31
CA PRO A 74 8.42 8.26 -3.62
C PRO A 74 8.05 6.77 -3.73
N VAL A 75 6.78 6.45 -3.46
CA VAL A 75 6.26 5.07 -3.60
C VAL A 75 6.46 4.62 -5.04
N THR A 76 7.23 3.56 -5.21
CA THR A 76 7.61 3.01 -6.51
C THR A 76 7.44 1.50 -6.50
N TRP A 77 6.98 0.97 -7.63
CA TRP A 77 6.92 -0.47 -7.89
C TRP A 77 7.78 -0.79 -9.11
N PRO A 78 8.57 -1.88 -9.13
CA PRO A 78 8.60 -2.97 -8.15
C PRO A 78 9.43 -2.67 -6.89
N VAL A 79 8.99 -3.27 -5.79
CA VAL A 79 9.79 -3.48 -4.57
C VAL A 79 10.25 -4.94 -4.53
N ARG A 80 11.17 -5.24 -3.61
CA ARG A 80 11.55 -6.61 -3.26
C ARG A 80 11.12 -6.89 -1.83
N LEU A 81 10.74 -8.13 -1.56
CA LEU A 81 10.27 -8.57 -0.26
C LEU A 81 11.13 -9.73 0.24
N TRP A 82 11.61 -9.61 1.46
CA TRP A 82 12.58 -10.53 2.03
C TRP A 82 11.99 -11.19 3.26
N SER A 83 12.15 -12.50 3.36
CA SER A 83 11.94 -13.20 4.62
C SER A 83 13.24 -13.25 5.42
N VAL A 84 13.17 -12.89 6.69
CA VAL A 84 14.32 -12.78 7.57
C VAL A 84 14.03 -13.43 8.92
N LYS A 85 15.11 -13.84 9.60
CA LYS A 85 15.07 -14.32 10.98
C LYS A 85 15.88 -13.36 11.86
N PRO A 86 15.29 -12.73 12.89
CA PRO A 86 16.05 -11.99 13.88
C PRO A 86 16.95 -12.95 14.68
N LEU A 87 18.13 -12.48 15.03
CA LEU A 87 19.08 -13.17 15.89
C LEU A 87 19.49 -12.26 17.06
N GLY A 88 19.96 -12.87 18.15
CA GLY A 88 20.35 -12.13 19.35
C GLY A 88 19.16 -11.45 20.06
N GLU A 89 19.44 -10.30 20.66
CA GLU A 89 18.43 -9.51 21.38
C GLU A 89 17.45 -8.84 20.42
N THR A 90 16.18 -8.80 20.81
CA THR A 90 15.10 -8.22 20.01
C THR A 90 14.25 -7.30 20.85
N GLY A 91 13.78 -6.21 20.25
CA GLY A 91 12.94 -5.21 20.90
C GLY A 91 11.73 -4.82 20.09
N ASN A 92 10.89 -3.97 20.66
CA ASN A 92 9.73 -3.38 20.00
C ASN A 92 9.43 -2.03 20.67
N TRP A 93 9.42 -0.94 19.89
CA TRP A 93 9.17 0.42 20.40
C TRP A 93 7.76 0.63 20.95
N SER A 94 6.76 -0.09 20.43
CA SER A 94 5.41 -0.01 20.96
C SER A 94 4.67 -1.32 20.79
N PRO A 95 4.81 -2.26 21.76
CA PRO A 95 4.06 -3.51 21.74
C PRO A 95 2.55 -3.30 21.75
N ARG A 96 2.08 -2.17 22.29
CA ARG A 96 0.67 -1.80 22.34
C ARG A 96 0.11 -1.41 20.97
N TYR A 97 0.82 -0.57 20.21
CA TYR A 97 0.33 -0.02 18.93
C TYR A 97 0.80 -0.85 17.73
N TYR A 98 2.03 -1.37 17.79
CA TYR A 98 2.69 -2.10 16.72
C TYR A 98 3.16 -3.50 17.16
N PRO A 99 2.25 -4.37 17.64
CA PRO A 99 2.61 -5.72 18.11
C PRO A 99 3.17 -6.63 17.00
N TYR A 100 3.05 -6.20 15.74
CA TYR A 100 3.54 -6.91 14.57
C TYR A 100 4.93 -6.47 14.13
N ARG A 101 5.52 -5.44 14.75
CA ARG A 101 6.90 -4.97 14.48
C ARG A 101 7.90 -5.65 15.41
N LEU A 102 9.13 -5.78 14.96
CA LEU A 102 10.26 -6.22 15.76
C LEU A 102 11.52 -5.49 15.30
N LEU A 103 12.41 -5.25 16.26
CA LEU A 103 13.69 -4.62 16.07
C LEU A 103 14.79 -5.61 16.45
N SER A 104 15.87 -5.63 15.68
CA SER A 104 17.07 -6.39 16.02
C SER A 104 18.31 -5.74 15.41
N HIS A 105 19.47 -5.99 16.02
CA HIS A 105 20.77 -5.64 15.46
C HIS A 105 21.40 -6.75 14.64
N GLN A 106 20.81 -7.94 14.60
CA GLN A 106 21.34 -9.05 13.82
C GLN A 106 20.21 -9.80 13.13
N ILE A 107 20.35 -10.03 11.83
CA ILE A 107 19.37 -10.78 11.05
C ILE A 107 20.05 -11.86 10.24
N ARG A 108 19.34 -12.95 9.98
CA ARG A 108 19.65 -13.87 8.90
C ARG A 108 18.66 -13.64 7.76
N VAL A 109 19.16 -13.32 6.57
CA VAL A 109 18.32 -13.27 5.37
C VAL A 109 18.05 -14.70 4.92
N LEU A 110 16.79 -15.08 4.80
CA LEU A 110 16.42 -16.45 4.48
C LEU A 110 16.29 -16.61 2.96
N GLU A 111 15.39 -15.84 2.36
CA GLU A 111 15.08 -15.88 0.93
C GLU A 111 14.33 -14.61 0.51
N GLU A 112 14.37 -14.31 -0.78
CA GLU A 112 13.41 -13.42 -1.42
C GLU A 112 12.07 -14.13 -1.55
N VAL A 113 10.99 -13.45 -1.18
CA VAL A 113 9.63 -13.96 -1.32
C VAL A 113 8.86 -13.12 -2.33
N ASP A 114 7.72 -13.64 -2.75
CA ASP A 114 6.85 -12.96 -3.71
C ASP A 114 6.43 -11.55 -3.22
N ALA A 115 6.96 -10.51 -3.86
CA ALA A 115 6.72 -9.12 -3.51
C ALA A 115 5.24 -8.72 -3.58
N TYR A 116 4.44 -9.36 -4.45
CA TYR A 116 3.01 -9.08 -4.58
C TYR A 116 2.26 -9.26 -3.24
N LEU A 117 2.77 -10.10 -2.34
CA LEU A 117 2.19 -10.31 -1.01
C LEU A 117 2.21 -9.05 -0.14
N ALA A 118 3.15 -8.12 -0.40
CA ALA A 118 3.25 -6.85 0.33
C ALA A 118 2.07 -5.91 0.06
N LEU A 119 1.39 -6.07 -1.09
CA LEU A 119 0.15 -5.35 -1.42
C LEU A 119 -1.12 -6.08 -0.92
N GLY A 120 -0.95 -7.18 -0.18
CA GLY A 120 -2.02 -8.03 0.32
C GLY A 120 -2.24 -9.29 -0.54
N PRO A 121 -3.21 -10.15 -0.17
CA PRO A 121 -3.39 -11.46 -0.82
C PRO A 121 -3.75 -11.40 -2.31
N ARG A 122 -4.16 -10.23 -2.80
CA ARG A 122 -4.57 -9.97 -4.18
C ARG A 122 -3.65 -8.97 -4.88
N GLY A 123 -2.41 -8.84 -4.42
CA GLY A 123 -1.48 -7.82 -4.94
C GLY A 123 -1.22 -7.87 -6.45
N ARG A 124 -1.31 -9.05 -7.10
CA ARG A 124 -1.25 -9.18 -8.56
C ARG A 124 -2.44 -8.52 -9.25
N ASP A 125 -3.65 -8.81 -8.76
CA ASP A 125 -4.90 -8.25 -9.29
C ASP A 125 -4.90 -6.73 -9.11
N VAL A 126 -4.44 -6.25 -7.94
CA VAL A 126 -4.25 -4.82 -7.68
C VAL A 126 -3.34 -4.17 -8.72
N LEU A 127 -2.17 -4.76 -9.00
CA LEU A 127 -1.25 -4.18 -9.97
C LEU A 127 -1.76 -4.27 -11.40
N THR A 128 -2.57 -5.28 -11.72
CA THR A 128 -3.27 -5.34 -13.00
C THR A 128 -4.19 -4.12 -13.14
N VAL A 129 -5.02 -3.85 -12.13
CA VAL A 129 -5.90 -2.67 -12.12
C VAL A 129 -5.08 -1.37 -12.21
N VAL A 130 -4.03 -1.23 -11.39
CA VAL A 130 -3.22 -0.01 -11.35
C VAL A 130 -2.46 0.25 -12.65
N GLN A 131 -1.89 -0.78 -13.27
CA GLN A 131 -1.01 -0.62 -14.43
C GLN A 131 -1.76 -0.68 -15.76
N GLN A 132 -2.90 -1.36 -15.82
CA GLN A 132 -3.61 -1.62 -17.07
C GLN A 132 -4.95 -0.88 -17.14
N GLU A 133 -5.76 -0.92 -16.07
CA GLU A 133 -7.12 -0.35 -16.12
C GLU A 133 -7.17 1.14 -15.79
N ILE A 134 -6.47 1.56 -14.73
CA ILE A 134 -6.49 2.95 -14.26
C ILE A 134 -6.02 3.94 -15.33
N PRO A 135 -4.93 3.70 -16.09
CA PRO A 135 -4.48 4.66 -17.09
C PRO A 135 -5.55 4.95 -18.16
N GLU A 136 -6.27 3.92 -18.62
CA GLU A 136 -7.35 4.07 -19.60
C GLU A 136 -8.57 4.82 -19.01
N HIS A 137 -8.89 4.57 -17.75
CA HIS A 137 -10.04 5.19 -17.08
C HIS A 137 -9.78 6.62 -16.62
N ALA A 138 -8.54 6.95 -16.23
CA ALA A 138 -8.18 8.25 -15.68
C ALA A 138 -8.49 9.41 -16.64
N ALA A 139 -8.15 9.26 -17.93
CA ALA A 139 -8.44 10.26 -18.95
C ALA A 139 -9.95 10.51 -19.10
N ARG A 140 -10.76 9.45 -19.10
CA ARG A 140 -12.23 9.55 -19.19
C ARG A 140 -12.81 10.23 -17.95
N TRP A 141 -12.42 9.80 -16.75
CA TRP A 141 -12.92 10.40 -15.50
C TRP A 141 -12.59 11.90 -15.42
N ALA A 142 -11.39 12.29 -15.85
CA ALA A 142 -10.98 13.68 -15.88
C ALA A 142 -11.81 14.49 -16.91
N ALA A 143 -11.96 13.97 -18.12
CA ALA A 143 -12.76 14.61 -19.17
C ALA A 143 -14.23 14.77 -18.78
N ASP A 144 -14.83 13.74 -18.17
CA ASP A 144 -16.23 13.78 -17.69
C ASP A 144 -16.42 14.85 -16.61
N TRP A 145 -15.42 15.03 -15.74
CA TRP A 145 -15.44 16.10 -14.74
C TRP A 145 -15.37 17.48 -15.39
N ASP A 146 -14.42 17.71 -16.29
CA ASP A 146 -14.21 19.02 -16.91
C ASP A 146 -15.34 19.40 -17.88
N ALA A 147 -16.00 18.42 -18.51
CA ALA A 147 -17.18 18.65 -19.34
C ALA A 147 -18.42 19.10 -18.54
N GLY A 148 -18.51 18.76 -17.26
CA GLY A 148 -19.71 19.01 -16.45
C GLY A 148 -19.47 19.04 -14.94
N PRO A 149 -18.65 19.98 -14.42
CA PRO A 149 -18.14 19.92 -13.05
C PRO A 149 -19.23 20.03 -11.97
N GLU A 150 -20.25 20.87 -12.17
CA GLU A 150 -21.37 21.01 -11.23
C GLU A 150 -22.23 19.74 -11.14
N GLY A 151 -22.53 19.14 -12.29
CA GLY A 151 -23.26 17.88 -12.37
C GLY A 151 -22.47 16.74 -11.74
N MET A 152 -21.16 16.68 -12.01
CA MET A 152 -20.27 15.69 -11.40
C MET A 152 -20.13 15.86 -9.89
N ARG A 153 -20.04 17.09 -9.39
CA ARG A 153 -20.02 17.35 -7.94
C ARG A 153 -21.29 16.83 -7.26
N THR A 154 -22.46 17.13 -7.84
CA THR A 154 -23.74 16.67 -7.30
C THR A 154 -23.89 15.15 -7.35
N ARG A 155 -23.48 14.52 -8.46
CA ARG A 155 -23.49 13.04 -8.60
C ARG A 155 -22.57 12.38 -7.57
N THR A 156 -21.34 12.89 -7.44
CA THR A 156 -20.34 12.37 -6.50
C THR A 156 -20.85 12.50 -5.07
N TRP A 157 -21.33 13.68 -4.67
CA TRP A 157 -21.92 13.90 -3.35
C TRP A 157 -23.08 12.95 -3.05
N ASN A 158 -23.98 12.76 -4.02
CA ASN A 158 -25.10 11.84 -3.85
C ASN A 158 -24.63 10.38 -3.72
N TRP A 159 -23.62 9.95 -4.49
CA TRP A 159 -23.05 8.60 -4.38
C TRP A 159 -22.31 8.39 -3.04
N GLU A 160 -21.59 9.41 -2.54
CA GLU A 160 -20.90 9.36 -1.25
C GLU A 160 -21.89 9.23 -0.08
N GLN A 161 -23.04 9.90 -0.16
CA GLN A 161 -23.96 10.08 0.97
C GLN A 161 -25.23 9.21 0.92
N ARG A 162 -25.72 8.83 -0.26
CA ARG A 162 -27.05 8.21 -0.42
C ARG A 162 -26.98 6.72 -0.76
N GLY A 163 -26.25 5.96 0.05
CA GLY A 163 -26.33 4.50 0.00
C GLY A 163 -27.72 4.01 0.45
N GLY A 164 -28.44 3.31 -0.42
CA GLY A 164 -29.73 2.69 -0.10
C GLY A 164 -29.57 1.32 0.59
N PRO A 165 -30.66 0.70 1.08
CA PRO A 165 -30.63 -0.69 1.56
C PRO A 165 -30.21 -1.62 0.41
N GLY A 166 -29.03 -2.23 0.50
CA GLY A 166 -28.43 -3.06 -0.56
C GLY A 166 -27.49 -2.32 -1.53
N TRP A 167 -27.29 -1.00 -1.35
CA TRP A 167 -26.41 -0.16 -2.15
C TRP A 167 -25.51 0.63 -1.18
N GLY A 168 -24.25 0.21 -1.03
CA GLY A 168 -23.31 0.91 -0.15
C GLY A 168 -23.04 2.31 -0.68
N SER A 169 -22.96 3.32 0.19
CA SER A 169 -22.43 4.62 -0.22
C SER A 169 -20.92 4.52 -0.39
N GLY A 170 -20.34 5.37 -1.24
CA GLY A 170 -18.89 5.41 -1.45
C GLY A 170 -18.11 5.57 -0.15
N GLN A 171 -18.51 6.56 0.66
CA GLN A 171 -17.86 6.87 1.93
C GLN A 171 -17.94 5.71 2.94
N TRP A 172 -19.08 5.02 2.99
CA TRP A 172 -19.23 3.84 3.85
C TRP A 172 -18.33 2.69 3.40
N ALA A 173 -18.25 2.43 2.09
CA ALA A 173 -17.45 1.35 1.55
C ALA A 173 -15.94 1.59 1.76
N GLU A 174 -15.47 2.83 1.61
CA GLU A 174 -14.10 3.23 1.94
C GLU A 174 -13.80 3.08 3.43
N SER A 175 -14.72 3.52 4.30
CA SER A 175 -14.57 3.38 5.76
C SER A 175 -14.51 1.92 6.18
N LEU A 176 -15.32 1.06 5.55
CA LEU A 176 -15.29 -0.38 5.75
C LEU A 176 -13.96 -0.98 5.29
N ALA A 177 -13.47 -0.59 4.11
CA ALA A 177 -12.18 -1.06 3.59
C ALA A 177 -11.02 -0.72 4.56
N MET A 178 -10.97 0.54 5.02
CA MET A 178 -9.97 1.00 5.98
C MET A 178 -10.04 0.24 7.31
N ALA A 179 -11.24 0.05 7.86
CA ALA A 179 -11.43 -0.69 9.10
C ALA A 179 -10.98 -2.16 8.97
N VAL A 180 -11.28 -2.79 7.82
CA VAL A 180 -10.88 -4.17 7.55
C VAL A 180 -9.37 -4.30 7.38
N SER A 181 -8.74 -3.41 6.62
CA SER A 181 -7.27 -3.39 6.48
C SER A 181 -6.57 -3.19 7.82
N HIS A 182 -7.05 -2.26 8.65
CA HIS A 182 -6.52 -2.05 9.99
C HIS A 182 -6.66 -3.30 10.88
N ASN A 183 -7.86 -3.91 10.92
CA ASN A 183 -8.12 -5.09 11.73
C ASN A 183 -7.29 -6.31 11.29
N ARG A 184 -6.97 -6.39 9.99
CA ARG A 184 -6.16 -7.48 9.41
C ARG A 184 -4.66 -7.22 9.43
N ARG A 185 -4.23 -6.01 9.80
CA ARG A 185 -2.83 -5.55 9.71
C ARG A 185 -2.34 -5.58 8.26
N GLU A 186 -3.06 -4.85 7.43
CA GLU A 186 -2.79 -4.62 6.01
C GLU A 186 -2.93 -3.13 5.67
N SER A 187 -2.79 -2.25 6.67
CA SER A 187 -2.96 -0.81 6.48
C SER A 187 -1.87 -0.23 5.58
N ALA A 188 -0.61 -0.61 5.78
CA ALA A 188 0.46 -0.13 4.91
C ALA A 188 0.30 -0.62 3.46
N ALA A 189 -0.17 -1.86 3.27
CA ALA A 189 -0.52 -2.38 1.96
C ALA A 189 -1.59 -1.52 1.30
N GLN A 190 -2.72 -1.26 1.96
CA GLN A 190 -3.77 -0.41 1.39
C GLN A 190 -3.26 1.00 1.04
N THR A 191 -2.52 1.63 1.96
CA THR A 191 -1.90 2.93 1.71
C THR A 191 -1.01 2.92 0.46
N TRP A 192 -0.17 1.89 0.31
CA TRP A 192 0.67 1.72 -0.89
C TRP A 192 -0.14 1.52 -2.16
N VAL A 193 -1.21 0.72 -2.10
CA VAL A 193 -2.14 0.54 -3.23
C VAL A 193 -2.75 1.87 -3.65
N GLU A 194 -3.18 2.70 -2.69
CA GLU A 194 -3.73 4.02 -2.97
C GLU A 194 -2.70 4.97 -3.61
N TYR A 195 -1.46 4.98 -3.11
CA TYR A 195 -0.39 5.79 -3.71
C TYR A 195 -0.02 5.34 -5.12
N LEU A 196 0.07 4.03 -5.36
CA LEU A 196 0.34 3.49 -6.70
C LEU A 196 -0.79 3.85 -7.67
N ALA A 197 -2.05 3.78 -7.23
CA ALA A 197 -3.20 4.19 -8.03
C ALA A 197 -3.17 5.68 -8.38
N ARG A 198 -2.81 6.56 -7.44
CA ARG A 198 -2.64 7.99 -7.70
C ARG A 198 -1.50 8.27 -8.66
N GLY A 199 -0.36 7.59 -8.50
CA GLY A 199 0.77 7.70 -9.41
C GLY A 199 0.42 7.28 -10.85
N ALA A 200 -0.43 6.25 -11.02
CA ALA A 200 -0.93 5.85 -12.33
C ALA A 200 -1.81 6.95 -12.98
N VAL A 201 -2.64 7.64 -12.19
CA VAL A 201 -3.41 8.81 -12.67
C VAL A 201 -2.48 9.95 -13.06
N ASP A 202 -1.47 10.26 -12.24
CA ASP A 202 -0.49 11.30 -12.55
C ASP A 202 0.21 11.03 -13.88
N GLN A 203 0.64 9.80 -14.09
CA GLN A 203 1.28 9.39 -15.34
C GLN A 203 0.31 9.47 -16.52
N ALA A 204 -0.93 9.01 -16.37
CA ALA A 204 -1.92 9.01 -17.44
C ALA A 204 -2.38 10.43 -17.85
N LEU A 205 -2.36 11.38 -16.90
CA LEU A 205 -2.78 12.76 -17.11
C LEU A 205 -1.62 13.74 -17.28
N ALA A 206 -0.38 13.27 -17.37
CA ALA A 206 0.83 14.11 -17.40
C ALA A 206 0.79 15.16 -18.52
N ASP A 207 0.32 14.76 -19.71
CA ASP A 207 0.28 15.61 -20.91
C ASP A 207 -1.12 16.21 -21.19
N THR A 208 -2.00 16.20 -20.19
CA THR A 208 -3.37 16.73 -20.31
C THR A 208 -3.51 18.06 -19.58
N ASP A 209 -4.44 18.89 -20.05
CA ASP A 209 -4.87 20.14 -19.41
C ASP A 209 -5.97 19.92 -18.35
N ALA A 210 -6.16 18.68 -17.89
CA ALA A 210 -7.15 18.32 -16.89
C ALA A 210 -7.06 19.20 -15.65
N SER A 211 -8.20 19.76 -15.23
CA SER A 211 -8.26 20.65 -14.08
C SER A 211 -7.82 19.93 -12.78
N MET A 212 -7.39 20.70 -11.78
CA MET A 212 -7.04 20.13 -10.47
C MET A 212 -8.21 19.32 -9.87
N MET A 213 -9.45 19.76 -10.08
CA MET A 213 -10.62 19.04 -9.58
C MET A 213 -10.88 17.75 -10.35
N ALA A 214 -10.65 17.73 -11.67
CA ALA A 214 -10.69 16.52 -12.48
C ALA A 214 -9.63 15.49 -12.04
N ARG A 215 -8.41 15.96 -11.73
CA ARG A 215 -7.34 15.11 -11.16
C ARG A 215 -7.73 14.54 -9.81
N CYS A 216 -8.22 15.38 -8.89
CA CYS A 216 -8.70 14.93 -7.57
C CYS A 216 -9.82 13.89 -7.69
N TYR A 217 -10.76 14.10 -8.61
CA TYR A 217 -11.81 13.13 -8.91
C TYR A 217 -11.21 11.81 -9.40
N ALA A 218 -10.37 11.84 -10.44
CA ALA A 218 -9.71 10.67 -10.98
C ALA A 218 -8.88 9.90 -9.92
N TYR A 219 -8.22 10.59 -8.99
CA TYR A 219 -7.54 9.96 -7.86
C TYR A 219 -8.51 9.16 -6.98
N GLY A 220 -9.63 9.76 -6.56
CA GLY A 220 -10.62 9.07 -5.73
C GLY A 220 -11.16 7.81 -6.40
N ARG A 221 -11.44 7.88 -7.71
CA ARG A 221 -11.88 6.73 -8.51
C ARG A 221 -10.80 5.66 -8.62
N ALA A 222 -9.57 6.05 -8.94
CA ALA A 222 -8.42 5.16 -9.05
C ALA A 222 -8.16 4.40 -7.73
N THR A 223 -8.17 5.12 -6.60
CA THR A 223 -8.01 4.49 -5.28
C THR A 223 -9.15 3.52 -4.98
N GLY A 224 -10.40 3.89 -5.27
CA GLY A 224 -11.55 3.00 -5.08
C GLY A 224 -11.45 1.71 -5.89
N HIS A 225 -11.06 1.79 -7.16
CA HIS A 225 -10.85 0.62 -8.02
C HIS A 225 -9.73 -0.30 -7.50
N ALA A 226 -8.58 0.27 -7.12
CA ALA A 226 -7.45 -0.50 -6.64
C ALA A 226 -7.74 -1.17 -5.28
N VAL A 227 -8.43 -0.47 -4.37
CA VAL A 227 -8.88 -1.02 -3.08
C VAL A 227 -9.95 -2.10 -3.27
N ALA A 228 -10.87 -1.94 -4.23
CA ALA A 228 -11.83 -2.99 -4.58
C ALA A 228 -11.12 -4.28 -5.03
N ALA A 229 -10.08 -4.16 -5.88
CA ALA A 229 -9.27 -5.29 -6.30
C ALA A 229 -8.55 -5.97 -5.12
N GLN A 230 -8.01 -5.19 -4.19
CA GLN A 230 -7.35 -5.69 -2.98
C GLN A 230 -8.30 -6.56 -2.12
N HIS A 231 -9.58 -6.18 -2.04
CA HIS A 231 -10.60 -6.83 -1.20
C HIS A 231 -11.61 -7.69 -1.99
N GLN A 232 -11.31 -8.06 -3.24
CA GLN A 232 -12.23 -8.72 -4.17
C GLN A 232 -12.97 -9.97 -3.64
N ASN A 233 -12.37 -10.74 -2.72
CA ASN A 233 -13.02 -11.93 -2.12
C ASN A 233 -13.35 -11.76 -0.64
N ARG A 234 -13.31 -10.53 -0.15
CA ARG A 234 -13.63 -10.19 1.24
C ARG A 234 -14.92 -9.43 1.36
N PHE A 235 -15.25 -8.66 0.35
CA PHE A 235 -16.44 -7.84 0.35
C PHE A 235 -17.50 -8.42 -0.56
N GLU A 236 -18.74 -8.23 -0.14
CA GLU A 236 -19.91 -8.52 -0.95
C GLU A 236 -19.91 -7.63 -2.21
N PRO A 237 -20.54 -8.08 -3.31
CA PRO A 237 -20.54 -7.35 -4.58
C PRO A 237 -20.96 -5.89 -4.45
N TYR A 238 -21.99 -5.59 -3.66
CA TYR A 238 -22.49 -4.22 -3.50
C TYR A 238 -21.47 -3.25 -2.86
N VAL A 239 -20.52 -3.76 -2.06
CA VAL A 239 -19.44 -2.96 -1.47
C VAL A 239 -18.34 -2.72 -2.50
N LEU A 240 -18.00 -3.76 -3.27
CA LEU A 240 -17.01 -3.67 -4.33
C LEU A 240 -17.50 -2.73 -5.44
N ASP A 241 -18.78 -2.80 -5.78
CA ASP A 241 -19.43 -1.92 -6.74
C ASP A 241 -19.51 -0.48 -6.21
N ALA A 242 -19.76 -0.30 -4.91
CA ALA A 242 -19.64 1.00 -4.27
C ALA A 242 -18.22 1.55 -4.38
N LEU A 243 -17.18 0.82 -3.98
CA LEU A 243 -15.76 1.24 -4.13
C LEU A 243 -15.40 1.58 -5.58
N ARG A 244 -15.85 0.76 -6.53
CA ARG A 244 -15.70 1.00 -7.97
C ARG A 244 -16.62 2.09 -8.51
N GLY A 245 -17.47 2.73 -7.71
CA GLY A 245 -18.47 3.72 -8.13
C GLY A 245 -19.34 3.29 -9.31
N VAL A 246 -19.74 2.02 -9.35
CA VAL A 246 -20.66 1.50 -10.37
C VAL A 246 -21.97 2.31 -10.30
N GLY A 247 -22.32 2.97 -11.40
CA GLY A 247 -23.48 3.87 -11.48
C GLY A 247 -23.15 5.37 -11.38
N LEU A 248 -21.99 5.75 -10.83
CA LEU A 248 -21.49 7.12 -10.91
C LEU A 248 -21.05 7.45 -12.35
N ASP A 249 -20.35 6.50 -12.98
CA ASP A 249 -19.71 6.67 -14.29
C ASP A 249 -20.64 6.27 -15.46
N ALA A 250 -21.76 5.58 -15.19
CA ALA A 250 -22.63 5.00 -16.21
C ALA A 250 -23.61 6.00 -16.88
N LEU A 251 -23.73 7.22 -16.35
CA LEU A 251 -24.73 8.21 -16.80
C LEU A 251 -24.17 9.30 -17.73
N ALA A 252 -22.88 9.30 -18.06
CA ALA A 252 -22.32 10.25 -19.02
C ALA A 252 -22.66 9.91 -20.49
N ALA A 253 -23.13 8.69 -20.79
CA ALA A 253 -23.34 8.20 -22.16
C ALA A 253 -24.76 8.43 -22.74
N ARG A 254 -25.62 9.24 -22.10
CA ARG A 254 -26.96 9.54 -22.63
C ARG A 254 -27.33 11.00 -22.47
N THR A 255 -26.83 11.82 -23.39
CA THR A 255 -27.48 13.04 -23.91
C THR A 255 -26.92 13.31 -25.30
#